data_AF-A0A7T6Z8W8-F1
#
_entry.id   AF-A0A7T6Z8W8-F1
#
_cell.length_a   1.000
_cell.length_b   1.000
_cell.length_c   1.000
_cell.angle_alpha   90.00
_cell.angle_beta   90.00
_cell.angle_gamma   90.00
#
_symmetry.space_group_name_H-M   'P 1'
#
loop_
_entity.id
_entity.type
_entity.pdbx_description
1 polymer ?
#
loop_
_entity_poly.entity_id
_entity_poly.type
_entity_poly.pdbx_seq_one_letter_code
_entity_poly.pdbx_strand_id
1 'polypeptide(L)'
;MANKCNTGRNTITNINFENTEAGGEYADDKQSRLDLLVTTEAGETINIEIQFTNQHDMIMRSLYYWAGTYRRPLQKGMAYRDLHPVIAINILNFDLFAGTDQFHTTYHLYEDEQKFRLTDVMEFHFIEMSKLIIDWKANKLDPWNDVLARWLLMLGMVDRRNSKVYDDKIKGRQAKTATSCGNACRTHLVWVRGGSP
;
A
#
# COMPACT_ATOMS: atom_id res chain seq x y z
N MET A 1 5.76 16.19 -29.52
CA MET A 1 6.99 15.96 -28.73
C MET A 1 6.56 15.34 -27.42
N ALA A 2 6.86 14.05 -27.19
CA ALA A 2 6.42 13.33 -26.01
C ALA A 2 7.36 13.63 -24.84
N ASN A 3 6.81 14.16 -23.74
CA ASN A 3 7.57 14.47 -22.54
C ASN A 3 8.04 13.17 -21.89
N LYS A 4 9.35 12.92 -21.99
CA LYS A 4 10.05 11.84 -21.29
C LYS A 4 10.00 12.17 -19.78
N CYS A 5 9.23 11.42 -19.01
CA CYS A 5 9.15 11.56 -17.57
C CYS A 5 10.45 11.02 -16.96
N ASN A 6 11.39 11.91 -16.65
CA ASN A 6 12.73 11.58 -16.20
C ASN A 6 12.74 11.48 -14.66
N THR A 7 12.24 10.37 -14.11
CA THR A 7 12.22 10.09 -12.66
C THR A 7 13.41 9.23 -12.20
N GLY A 8 14.42 9.01 -13.04
CA GLY A 8 15.59 8.20 -12.71
C GLY A 8 15.32 6.69 -12.58
N ARG A 9 14.10 6.24 -12.90
CA ARG A 9 13.73 4.82 -12.97
C ARG A 9 13.62 4.38 -14.42
N ASN A 10 13.97 3.13 -14.68
CA ASN A 10 14.02 2.51 -16.00
C ASN A 10 12.66 2.62 -16.71
N THR A 11 12.68 2.77 -18.04
CA THR A 11 11.45 2.92 -18.83
C THR A 11 10.61 1.63 -18.73
N ILE A 12 9.28 1.76 -18.78
CA ILE A 12 8.39 0.59 -18.84
C ILE A 12 8.49 -0.03 -20.23
N THR A 13 8.78 -1.33 -20.30
CA THR A 13 8.84 -2.08 -21.58
C THR A 13 7.59 -2.87 -21.86
N ASN A 14 6.93 -3.36 -20.81
CA ASN A 14 5.78 -4.23 -20.94
C ASN A 14 4.75 -3.91 -19.84
N ILE A 15 3.47 -3.92 -20.22
CA ILE A 15 2.34 -3.85 -19.30
C ILE A 15 1.42 -5.02 -19.67
N ASN A 16 1.26 -5.94 -18.73
CA ASN A 16 0.32 -7.04 -18.82
C ASN A 16 -0.82 -6.79 -17.85
N PHE A 17 -2.06 -6.87 -18.34
CA PHE A 17 -3.24 -6.89 -17.50
C PHE A 17 -3.45 -8.34 -17.06
N GLU A 18 -3.13 -8.66 -15.82
CA GLU A 18 -3.37 -9.99 -15.29
C GLU A 18 -4.82 -10.07 -14.85
N ASN A 19 -5.69 -10.42 -15.79
CA ASN A 19 -7.06 -10.76 -15.45
C ASN A 19 -7.02 -12.14 -14.78
N THR A 20 -6.82 -12.18 -13.46
CA THR A 20 -6.73 -13.45 -12.73
C THR A 20 -8.13 -14.05 -12.57
N GLU A 21 -8.64 -14.61 -13.66
CA GLU A 21 -9.52 -15.77 -13.64
C GLU A 21 -8.65 -17.01 -13.41
N ALA A 22 -8.42 -17.38 -12.16
CA ALA A 22 -7.90 -18.71 -11.85
C ALA A 22 -8.46 -19.19 -10.50
N GLY A 23 -9.53 -19.97 -10.57
CA GLY A 23 -10.07 -20.75 -9.45
C GLY A 23 -11.09 -19.99 -8.60
N GLY A 24 -12.36 -20.32 -8.77
CA GLY A 24 -13.41 -19.77 -7.93
C GLY A 24 -13.25 -20.19 -6.47
N GLU A 25 -13.16 -19.22 -5.59
CA GLU A 25 -13.80 -19.27 -4.28
C GLU A 25 -14.52 -17.92 -4.11
N TYR A 26 -15.84 -17.97 -3.95
CA TYR A 26 -16.79 -16.86 -3.75
C TYR A 26 -17.21 -16.07 -5.02
N ALA A 27 -18.42 -16.35 -5.47
CA ALA A 27 -19.09 -15.68 -6.60
C ALA A 27 -19.42 -14.19 -6.35
N ASP A 28 -19.39 -13.73 -5.09
CA ASP A 28 -19.65 -12.34 -4.69
C ASP A 28 -18.41 -11.43 -4.71
N ASP A 29 -17.20 -11.99 -4.89
CA ASP A 29 -15.93 -11.25 -4.87
C ASP A 29 -15.55 -10.62 -6.23
N LYS A 30 -16.47 -10.69 -7.19
CA LYS A 30 -16.20 -10.55 -8.64
C LYS A 30 -16.20 -9.14 -9.21
N GLN A 31 -16.38 -8.07 -8.43
CA GLN A 31 -16.73 -6.77 -9.02
C GLN A 31 -15.75 -5.61 -8.80
N SER A 32 -14.59 -5.82 -8.17
CA SER A 32 -13.73 -4.66 -7.87
C SER A 32 -12.25 -4.97 -7.60
N ARG A 33 -11.59 -5.69 -8.51
CA ARG A 33 -10.13 -5.85 -8.50
C ARG A 33 -9.53 -5.57 -9.87
N LEU A 34 -8.40 -4.87 -9.91
CA LEU A 34 -7.57 -4.69 -11.09
C LEU A 34 -6.13 -5.05 -10.75
N ASP A 35 -5.57 -6.01 -11.49
CA ASP A 35 -4.19 -6.47 -11.34
C ASP A 35 -3.39 -6.12 -12.61
N LEU A 36 -2.27 -5.42 -12.44
CA LEU A 36 -1.37 -5.02 -13.52
C LEU A 36 0.03 -5.54 -13.20
N LEU A 37 0.63 -6.25 -14.15
CA LEU A 37 2.02 -6.66 -14.09
C LEU A 37 2.84 -5.86 -15.09
N VAL A 38 3.75 -5.04 -14.59
CA VAL A 38 4.58 -4.14 -15.40
C VAL A 38 6.03 -4.60 -15.34
N THR A 39 6.71 -4.63 -16.47
CA THR A 39 8.15 -4.94 -16.55
C THR A 39 8.91 -3.71 -17.02
N THR A 40 10.04 -3.42 -16.37
CA THR A 40 10.92 -2.30 -16.74
C THR A 40 12.04 -2.75 -17.69
N GLU A 41 12.76 -1.79 -18.30
CA GLU A 41 13.96 -2.07 -19.13
C GLU A 41 15.07 -2.78 -18.34
N ALA A 42 15.11 -2.62 -17.01
CA ALA A 42 16.08 -3.30 -16.16
C ALA A 42 15.63 -4.70 -15.69
N GLY A 43 14.48 -5.19 -16.16
CA GLY A 43 13.93 -6.50 -15.80
C GLY A 43 13.18 -6.52 -14.47
N GLU A 44 13.09 -5.40 -13.76
CA GLU A 44 12.28 -5.28 -12.54
C GLU A 44 10.81 -5.51 -12.88
N THR A 45 10.11 -6.20 -11.98
CA THR A 45 8.68 -6.43 -12.15
C THR A 45 7.90 -5.68 -11.09
N ILE A 46 6.92 -4.89 -11.52
CA ILE A 46 6.02 -4.14 -10.64
C ILE A 46 4.65 -4.80 -10.74
N ASN A 47 4.19 -5.38 -9.64
CA ASN A 47 2.83 -5.89 -9.51
C ASN A 47 1.96 -4.80 -8.86
N ILE A 48 0.92 -4.33 -9.55
CA ILE A 48 0.01 -3.30 -9.07
C ILE A 48 -1.38 -3.92 -8.90
N GLU A 49 -1.87 -3.95 -7.66
CA GLU A 49 -3.19 -4.47 -7.30
C GLU A 49 -4.05 -3.32 -6.76
N ILE A 50 -5.23 -3.10 -7.37
CA ILE A 50 -6.22 -2.11 -6.91
C ILE A 50 -7.43 -2.85 -6.37
N GLN A 51 -7.81 -2.57 -5.11
CA GLN A 51 -8.96 -3.19 -4.46
C GLN A 51 -9.91 -2.17 -3.84
N PHE A 52 -11.21 -2.38 -4.08
CA PHE A 52 -12.25 -1.51 -3.51
C PHE A 52 -12.93 -2.09 -2.27
N THR A 53 -12.89 -3.42 -2.07
CA THR A 53 -13.54 -4.13 -0.96
C THR A 53 -12.51 -4.79 -0.05
N ASN A 54 -12.74 -4.74 1.26
CA ASN A 54 -11.84 -5.35 2.24
C ASN A 54 -12.17 -6.84 2.43
N GLN A 55 -11.32 -7.72 1.90
CA GLN A 55 -11.42 -9.17 2.08
C GLN A 55 -10.65 -9.71 3.32
N HIS A 56 -10.11 -8.80 4.15
CA HIS A 56 -9.44 -9.09 5.43
C HIS A 56 -8.17 -9.95 5.36
N ASP A 57 -7.69 -10.28 4.16
CA ASP A 57 -6.50 -11.10 3.91
C ASP A 57 -5.46 -10.39 3.01
N MET A 58 -5.60 -9.08 2.81
CA MET A 58 -4.84 -8.27 1.83
C MET A 58 -3.32 -8.47 1.93
N ILE A 59 -2.78 -8.52 3.16
CA ILE A 59 -1.33 -8.71 3.39
C ILE A 59 -0.89 -10.09 2.89
N MET A 60 -1.62 -11.15 3.24
CA MET A 60 -1.28 -12.53 2.84
C MET A 60 -1.41 -12.71 1.33
N ARG A 61 -2.43 -12.09 0.72
CA ARG A 61 -2.60 -12.08 -0.75
C ARG A 61 -1.45 -11.38 -1.46
N SER A 62 -1.08 -10.19 -1.00
CA SER A 62 0.04 -9.43 -1.55
C SER A 62 1.33 -10.27 -1.53
N LEU A 63 1.60 -10.95 -0.42
CA LEU A 63 2.74 -11.85 -0.27
C LEU A 63 2.66 -13.06 -1.21
N TYR A 64 1.49 -13.68 -1.33
CA TYR A 64 1.26 -14.82 -2.22
C TYR A 64 1.54 -14.46 -3.69
N TYR A 65 0.99 -13.34 -4.16
CA TYR A 65 1.22 -12.89 -5.54
C TYR A 65 2.66 -12.46 -5.76
N TRP A 66 3.26 -11.71 -4.83
CA TRP A 66 4.67 -11.36 -4.90
C TRP A 66 5.56 -12.60 -5.08
N ALA A 67 5.33 -13.66 -4.29
CA ALA A 67 6.09 -14.90 -4.37
C ALA A 67 5.88 -15.61 -5.72
N GLY A 68 4.65 -15.61 -6.23
CA GLY A 68 4.31 -16.13 -7.55
C GLY A 68 5.07 -15.40 -8.67
N THR A 69 5.04 -14.06 -8.64
CA THR A 69 5.74 -13.19 -9.59
C THR A 69 7.26 -13.39 -9.51
N TYR A 70 7.84 -13.44 -8.31
CA TYR A 70 9.27 -13.61 -8.11
C TYR A 70 9.76 -14.99 -8.61
N ARG A 71 8.94 -16.03 -8.44
CA ARG A 71 9.27 -17.39 -8.91
C ARG A 71 9.18 -17.54 -10.42
N ARG A 72 8.22 -16.88 -11.07
CA ARG A 72 7.81 -17.12 -12.48
C ARG A 72 8.96 -17.09 -13.51
N PRO A 73 9.95 -16.18 -13.43
CA PRO A 73 11.04 -16.14 -14.40
C PRO A 73 12.00 -17.33 -14.33
N LEU A 74 12.06 -18.04 -13.19
CA LEU A 74 13.07 -19.07 -12.95
C LEU A 74 12.75 -20.36 -13.73
N GLN A 75 13.57 -20.65 -14.75
CA GLN A 75 13.52 -21.90 -15.52
C GLN A 75 14.62 -22.88 -15.10
N LYS A 76 14.45 -24.17 -15.44
CA LYS A 76 15.43 -25.20 -15.13
C LYS A 76 16.78 -24.85 -15.76
N GLY A 77 17.82 -24.70 -14.93
CA GLY A 77 19.19 -24.36 -15.36
C GLY A 77 19.56 -22.89 -15.21
N MET A 78 18.63 -22.01 -14.81
CA MET A 78 18.94 -20.61 -14.47
C MET A 78 19.54 -20.49 -13.07
N ALA A 79 20.40 -19.49 -12.87
CA ALA A 79 20.97 -19.21 -11.55
C ALA A 79 20.05 -18.26 -10.76
N TYR A 80 19.97 -18.43 -9.44
CA TYR A 80 19.16 -17.55 -8.58
C TYR A 80 19.60 -16.08 -8.61
N ARG A 81 20.87 -15.81 -8.94
CA ARG A 81 21.38 -14.44 -9.12
C ARG A 81 20.76 -13.69 -10.31
N ASP A 82 20.10 -14.40 -11.21
CA ASP A 82 19.45 -13.83 -12.39
C ASP A 82 17.99 -13.41 -12.09
N LEU A 83 17.54 -13.57 -10.84
CA LEU A 83 16.23 -13.09 -10.39
C LEU A 83 16.26 -11.58 -10.22
N HIS A 84 15.22 -10.93 -10.73
CA HIS A 84 15.04 -9.48 -10.62
C HIS A 84 14.15 -9.11 -9.44
N PRO A 85 14.33 -7.89 -8.88
CA PRO A 85 13.44 -7.36 -7.84
C PRO A 85 11.97 -7.33 -8.27
N VAL A 86 11.09 -7.55 -7.29
CA VAL A 86 9.64 -7.41 -7.46
C VAL A 86 9.11 -6.38 -6.47
N ILE A 87 8.46 -5.36 -7.03
CA ILE A 87 7.79 -4.28 -6.28
C ILE A 87 6.29 -4.55 -6.34
N ALA A 88 5.65 -4.74 -5.18
CA ALA A 88 4.21 -4.88 -5.08
C ALA A 88 3.58 -3.55 -4.63
N ILE A 89 2.65 -3.01 -5.41
CA ILE A 89 1.94 -1.75 -5.13
C ILE A 89 0.46 -2.06 -4.94
N ASN A 90 -0.03 -1.89 -3.72
CA ASN A 90 -1.41 -2.16 -3.33
C ASN A 90 -2.16 -0.85 -3.12
N ILE A 91 -3.12 -0.54 -3.99
CA ILE A 91 -3.98 0.64 -3.88
C ILE A 91 -5.32 0.21 -3.30
N LEU A 92 -5.64 0.72 -2.12
CA LEU A 92 -6.76 0.27 -1.31
C LEU A 92 -7.78 1.39 -1.09
N ASN A 93 -9.06 1.08 -1.29
CA ASN A 93 -10.16 1.99 -0.98
C ASN A 93 -10.68 1.86 0.46
N PHE A 94 -9.92 1.21 1.34
CA PHE A 94 -10.25 0.98 2.74
C PHE A 94 -9.02 1.18 3.62
N ASP A 95 -9.25 1.32 4.92
CA ASP A 95 -8.16 1.45 5.89
C ASP A 95 -7.71 0.03 6.31
N LEU A 96 -6.47 -0.31 6.00
CA LEU A 96 -5.81 -1.56 6.37
C LEU A 96 -5.00 -1.38 7.67
N PHE A 97 -4.32 -0.25 7.84
CA PHE A 97 -3.40 -0.04 8.96
C PHE A 97 -3.92 1.00 9.95
N ALA A 98 -4.42 0.55 11.10
CA ALA A 98 -4.89 1.46 12.15
C ALA A 98 -3.76 2.20 12.90
N GLY A 99 -2.52 1.68 12.84
CA GLY A 99 -1.37 2.21 13.60
C GLY A 99 -0.65 3.39 12.95
N THR A 100 -1.08 3.85 11.78
CA THR A 100 -0.46 4.97 11.06
C THR A 100 -1.50 5.81 10.36
N ASP A 101 -1.28 7.12 10.37
CA ASP A 101 -2.13 8.08 9.69
C ASP A 101 -1.70 8.35 8.25
N GLN A 102 -0.53 7.85 7.85
CA GLN A 102 0.04 8.02 6.51
C GLN A 102 -0.78 7.26 5.47
N PHE A 103 -1.05 7.91 4.33
CA PHE A 103 -1.77 7.28 3.23
C PHE A 103 -0.91 6.33 2.40
N HIS A 104 0.41 6.50 2.41
CA HIS A 104 1.35 5.66 1.69
C HIS A 104 2.38 5.11 2.68
N THR A 105 2.42 3.78 2.81
CA THR A 105 3.42 3.06 3.58
C THR A 105 4.23 2.14 2.68
N THR A 106 5.51 1.97 3.00
CA THR A 106 6.41 1.06 2.30
C THR A 106 7.06 0.10 3.30
N TYR A 107 7.19 -1.16 2.89
CA TYR A 107 7.78 -2.22 3.71
C TYR A 107 8.91 -2.92 2.93
N HIS A 108 10.00 -3.19 3.63
CA HIS A 108 11.16 -3.92 3.12
C HIS A 108 11.64 -4.95 4.16
N LEU A 109 12.57 -5.81 3.74
CA LEU A 109 13.23 -6.77 4.64
C LEU A 109 14.42 -6.13 5.35
N TYR A 110 14.34 -6.09 6.68
CA TYR A 110 15.37 -5.55 7.54
C TYR A 110 15.84 -6.61 8.54
N GLU A 111 17.10 -6.51 8.94
CA GLU A 111 17.60 -7.22 10.12
C GLU A 111 16.93 -6.65 11.39
N ASP A 112 16.74 -7.49 12.41
CA ASP A 112 15.88 -7.17 13.55
C ASP A 112 16.49 -6.20 14.58
N GLU A 113 17.80 -6.23 14.82
CA GLU A 113 18.43 -5.43 15.88
C GLU A 113 18.92 -4.07 15.37
N GLN A 114 19.73 -4.07 14.32
CA GLN A 114 20.39 -2.91 13.75
C GLN A 114 19.59 -2.26 12.62
N LYS A 115 18.52 -2.92 12.16
CA LYS A 115 17.59 -2.39 11.14
C LYS A 115 18.26 -2.02 9.81
N PHE A 116 19.34 -2.71 9.42
CA PHE A 116 19.89 -2.57 8.07
C PHE A 116 19.11 -3.45 7.08
N ARG A 117 19.01 -3.01 5.83
CA ARG A 117 18.24 -3.70 4.78
C ARG A 117 18.99 -4.96 4.35
N LEU A 118 18.30 -6.10 4.34
CA LEU A 118 18.88 -7.38 3.90
C LEU A 118 19.08 -7.41 2.39
N THR A 119 18.08 -6.93 1.64
CA THR A 119 18.04 -6.95 0.16
C THR A 119 16.96 -6.01 -0.35
N ASP A 120 17.02 -5.65 -1.64
CA ASP A 120 16.06 -4.85 -2.36
C ASP A 120 15.09 -5.65 -3.25
N VAL A 121 15.21 -6.99 -3.27
CA VAL A 121 14.36 -7.84 -4.13
C VAL A 121 12.87 -7.83 -3.79
N MET A 122 12.52 -7.46 -2.55
CA MET A 122 11.17 -7.42 -2.02
C MET A 122 10.83 -6.03 -1.50
N GLU A 123 9.82 -5.42 -2.08
CA GLU A 123 9.30 -4.11 -1.68
C GLU A 123 7.77 -4.09 -1.80
N PHE A 124 7.09 -3.70 -0.72
CA PHE A 124 5.63 -3.54 -0.72
C PHE A 124 5.26 -2.09 -0.49
N HIS A 125 4.35 -1.57 -1.30
CA HIS A 125 3.69 -0.30 -1.09
C HIS A 125 2.22 -0.55 -0.78
N PHE A 126 1.70 0.13 0.22
CA PHE A 126 0.26 0.18 0.48
C PHE A 126 -0.18 1.64 0.44
N ILE A 127 -1.18 1.91 -0.38
CA ILE A 127 -1.73 3.24 -0.61
C ILE A 127 -3.21 3.21 -0.21
N GLU A 128 -3.53 3.77 0.95
CA GLU A 128 -4.88 3.85 1.50
C GLU A 128 -5.57 5.15 1.04
N MET A 129 -6.43 5.03 0.04
CA MET A 129 -7.10 6.16 -0.62
C MET A 129 -7.93 7.00 0.36
N SER A 130 -8.53 6.39 1.39
CA SER A 130 -9.23 7.10 2.47
C SER A 130 -8.35 8.09 3.20
N LYS A 131 -7.12 7.72 3.53
CA LYS A 131 -6.17 8.61 4.21
C LYS A 131 -5.68 9.71 3.28
N LEU A 132 -5.44 9.39 2.00
CA LEU A 132 -5.06 10.37 0.98
C LEU A 132 -6.12 11.49 0.86
N ILE A 133 -7.40 11.12 0.77
CA ILE A 133 -8.49 12.09 0.63
C ILE A 133 -8.63 12.96 1.90
N ILE A 134 -8.40 12.39 3.09
CA ILE A 134 -8.39 13.14 4.35
C ILE A 134 -7.25 14.18 4.34
N ASP A 135 -6.03 13.77 3.96
CA ASP A 135 -4.88 14.67 3.92
C ASP A 135 -5.03 15.75 2.84
N TRP A 136 -5.64 15.41 1.69
CA TRP A 136 -6.01 16.38 0.65
C TRP A 136 -6.96 17.45 1.18
N LYS A 137 -8.08 17.04 1.79
CA LYS A 137 -9.07 17.99 2.36
C LYS A 137 -8.50 18.83 3.50
N ALA A 138 -7.49 18.33 4.20
CA ALA A 138 -6.77 19.05 5.24
C ALA A 138 -5.65 19.96 4.69
N ASN A 139 -5.50 20.10 3.36
CA ASN A 139 -4.43 20.85 2.69
C ASN A 139 -3.01 20.40 3.11
N LYS A 140 -2.83 19.12 3.42
CA LYS A 140 -1.51 18.54 3.76
C LYS A 140 -0.76 18.01 2.54
N LEU A 141 -1.42 17.89 1.40
CA LEU A 141 -0.83 17.45 0.14
C LEU A 141 -0.64 18.63 -0.79
N ASP A 142 0.44 18.60 -1.58
CA ASP A 142 0.69 19.55 -2.66
C ASP A 142 0.77 18.82 -4.01
N PRO A 143 -0.36 18.58 -4.69
CA PRO A 143 -0.38 17.85 -5.95
C PRO A 143 0.34 18.59 -7.08
N TRP A 144 0.59 19.89 -6.96
CA TRP A 144 1.32 20.65 -7.98
C TRP A 144 2.81 20.32 -8.00
N ASN A 145 3.35 19.91 -6.86
CA ASN A 145 4.75 19.52 -6.71
C ASN A 145 4.94 18.03 -6.45
N ASP A 146 3.92 17.32 -5.96
CA ASP A 146 3.92 15.87 -5.77
C ASP A 146 3.17 15.16 -6.91
N VAL A 147 3.95 14.53 -7.79
CA VAL A 147 3.42 13.77 -8.94
C VAL A 147 2.62 12.55 -8.49
N LEU A 148 3.05 11.85 -7.44
CA LEU A 148 2.33 10.68 -6.93
C LEU A 148 0.97 11.10 -6.38
N ALA A 149 0.93 12.12 -5.51
CA ALA A 149 -0.32 12.64 -4.98
C ALA A 149 -1.26 13.11 -6.10
N ARG A 150 -0.74 13.77 -7.14
CA ARG A 150 -1.53 14.19 -8.31
C ARG A 150 -2.19 13.04 -9.03
N TRP A 151 -1.43 11.99 -9.36
CA TRP A 151 -1.97 10.82 -10.04
C TRP A 151 -2.96 10.05 -9.18
N LEU A 152 -2.69 9.90 -7.88
CA LEU A 152 -3.61 9.24 -6.96
C LEU A 152 -4.91 10.02 -6.79
N LEU A 153 -4.86 11.35 -6.71
CA LEU A 153 -6.08 12.17 -6.66
C LEU A 153 -6.89 12.08 -7.95
N MET A 154 -6.23 12.07 -9.12
CA MET A 154 -6.90 11.82 -10.40
C MET A 154 -7.60 10.46 -10.42
N LEU A 155 -6.94 9.42 -9.91
CA LEU A 155 -7.51 8.07 -9.79
C LEU A 155 -8.72 8.06 -8.83
N GLY A 156 -8.60 8.69 -7.66
CA GLY A 156 -9.65 8.73 -6.64
C GLY A 156 -10.87 9.59 -6.99
N MET A 157 -10.71 10.64 -7.81
CA MET A 157 -11.81 11.53 -8.22
C MET A 157 -12.82 10.89 -9.18
N VAL A 158 -12.46 9.79 -9.83
CA VAL A 158 -13.34 9.07 -10.79
C VAL A 158 -14.45 8.29 -10.07
N ASP A 159 -14.33 8.05 -8.77
CA ASP A 159 -15.30 7.27 -8.00
C ASP A 159 -16.42 8.12 -7.38
N ARG A 160 -17.43 8.42 -8.20
CA ARG A 160 -18.59 9.26 -7.83
C ARG A 160 -19.56 8.63 -6.81
N ARG A 161 -19.35 7.37 -6.37
CA ARG A 161 -20.19 6.73 -5.34
C ARG A 161 -19.66 6.88 -3.91
N ASN A 162 -18.35 7.08 -3.73
CA ASN A 162 -17.72 7.08 -2.41
C ASN A 162 -17.68 8.42 -1.68
N SER A 163 -18.12 9.52 -2.30
CA SER A 163 -18.14 10.84 -1.65
C SER A 163 -18.91 10.84 -0.32
N LYS A 164 -19.98 10.05 -0.19
CA LYS A 164 -20.74 9.92 1.08
C LYS A 164 -19.96 9.17 2.17
N VAL A 165 -19.25 8.10 1.80
CA VAL A 165 -18.47 7.27 2.75
C VAL A 165 -17.28 8.06 3.31
N TYR A 166 -16.63 8.87 2.48
CA TYR A 166 -15.51 9.73 2.92
C TYR A 166 -15.94 10.80 3.93
N ASP A 167 -17.09 11.45 3.70
CA ASP A 167 -17.58 12.49 4.61
C ASP A 167 -17.91 11.95 6.00
N ASP A 168 -18.45 10.74 6.09
CA ASP A 168 -18.74 10.09 7.38
C ASP A 168 -17.45 9.67 8.12
N LYS A 169 -16.44 9.13 7.41
CA LYS A 169 -15.13 8.81 8.01
C LYS A 169 -14.40 10.05 8.53
N ILE A 170 -14.45 11.16 7.78
CA ILE A 170 -13.83 12.43 8.19
C ILE A 170 -14.46 12.94 9.49
N LYS A 171 -15.80 12.95 9.57
CA LYS A 171 -16.53 13.34 10.78
C LYS A 171 -16.18 12.44 11.97
N GLY A 172 -16.11 11.12 11.76
CA GLY A 172 -15.74 10.15 12.80
C GLY A 172 -14.32 10.35 13.34
N ARG A 173 -13.35 10.72 12.48
CA ARG A 173 -11.96 10.98 12.90
C ARG A 173 -11.82 12.29 13.64
N GLN A 174 -12.48 13.37 13.17
CA GLN A 174 -12.52 14.64 13.89
C GLN A 174 -13.12 14.51 15.30
N ALA A 175 -14.16 13.69 15.45
CA ALA A 175 -14.74 13.38 16.75
C ALA A 175 -13.75 12.65 17.68
N LYS A 176 -12.99 11.67 17.17
CA LYS A 176 -11.98 10.95 17.97
C LYS A 176 -10.81 11.85 18.40
N THR A 177 -10.36 12.78 17.55
CA THR A 177 -9.33 13.76 17.91
C THR A 177 -9.82 14.85 18.86
N ALA A 178 -11.11 15.21 18.82
CA ALA A 178 -11.68 16.16 19.77
C ALA A 178 -11.79 15.58 21.19
N THR A 179 -12.06 14.27 21.31
CA THR A 179 -12.16 13.59 22.62
C THR A 179 -10.79 13.43 23.31
N SER A 180 -9.66 13.48 22.59
CA SER A 180 -8.33 13.37 23.20
C SER A 180 -7.77 14.69 23.77
N CYS A 181 -8.40 15.83 23.51
CA CYS A 181 -7.98 17.13 24.03
C CYS A 181 -8.72 17.58 25.30
N GLY A 182 -9.56 16.70 25.89
CA GLY A 182 -10.51 17.07 26.94
C GLY A 182 -10.35 16.40 28.30
N ASN A 183 -9.28 15.66 28.58
CA ASN A 183 -9.07 15.04 29.91
C ASN A 183 -7.61 15.08 30.35
N ALA A 184 -7.15 16.28 30.71
CA ALA A 184 -6.10 16.42 31.72
C ALA A 184 -6.75 16.27 33.10
N CYS A 185 -6.80 15.06 33.65
CA CYS A 185 -7.01 14.88 35.08
C CYS A 185 -6.14 13.74 35.63
N ARG A 186 -5.44 14.08 36.71
CA ARG A 186 -4.37 13.37 37.41
C ARG A 186 -4.72 11.93 37.79
N THR A 187 -3.70 11.07 37.75
CA THR A 187 -3.27 10.28 38.92
C THR A 187 -1.77 9.98 38.84
N HIS A 188 -1.02 10.53 39.80
CA HIS A 188 0.27 9.99 40.24
C HIS A 188 -0.01 8.82 41.17
N LEU A 189 0.71 7.70 41.03
CA LEU A 189 1.16 6.92 42.19
C LEU A 189 2.36 6.05 41.83
N VAL A 190 3.43 6.24 42.61
CA VAL A 190 4.74 5.58 42.53
C VAL A 190 4.75 4.35 43.44
N TRP A 191 5.32 3.26 42.93
CA TRP A 191 6.01 2.10 43.53
C TRP A 191 6.02 1.88 45.06
N VAL A 192 5.76 0.62 45.49
CA VAL A 192 6.63 -0.14 46.45
C VAL A 192 6.64 -1.65 46.13
N ARG A 193 7.85 -2.22 46.30
CA ARG A 193 8.42 -3.57 46.13
C ARG A 193 7.66 -4.80 46.68
N GLY A 194 7.92 -5.96 46.03
CA GLY A 194 8.70 -7.05 46.66
C GLY A 194 8.02 -8.42 46.91
N GLY A 195 8.66 -9.49 46.40
CA GLY A 195 8.77 -10.78 47.11
C GLY A 195 8.15 -12.02 46.45
N SER A 196 8.99 -12.83 45.80
CA SER A 196 8.79 -14.29 45.61
C SER A 196 9.02 -15.04 46.94
N PRO A 197 8.50 -16.26 47.08
CA PRO A 197 9.33 -17.44 46.80
C PRO A 197 8.87 -18.24 45.58
#